data_AF-A0AAX3MFC9-F1
#
_entry.id   AF-A0AAX3MFC9-F1
#
_cell.length_a   1.000
_cell.length_b   1.000
_cell.length_c   1.000
_cell.angle_alpha   90.00
_cell.angle_beta   90.00
_cell.angle_gamma   90.00
#
_symmetry.space_group_name_H-M   'P 1'
#
loop_
_entity.id
_entity.type
_entity.pdbx_description
1 polymer ?
#
loop_
_entity_poly.entity_id
_entity_poly.type
_entity_poly.pdbx_seq_one_letter_code
_entity_poly.pdbx_strand_id
1 'polypeptide(L)'
;MLYLKRLSDNIRVRATIKEIKYSKSEFKNWLFDWSKTEKKGYKILALYVEGDNRIQGVISIRENPQNMTIEIDIVESAPFNNSYNKKVKDKEYNGVGVCLQKFVKEVLI
;
A
#
# COMPACT_ATOMS: atom_id res chain seq x y z
N MET A 1 -6.24 -2.65 14.03
CA MET A 1 -7.30 -2.10 13.13
C MET A 1 -6.82 -0.81 12.48
N LEU A 2 -7.03 -0.68 11.18
CA LEU A 2 -6.45 0.36 10.32
C LEU A 2 -7.52 1.28 9.73
N TYR A 3 -7.17 2.55 9.52
CA TYR A 3 -8.07 3.58 8.98
C TYR A 3 -7.32 4.58 8.13
N LEU A 4 -7.99 5.10 7.09
CA LEU A 4 -7.53 6.25 6.31
C LEU A 4 -8.47 7.45 6.52
N LYS A 5 -7.95 8.67 6.39
CA LYS A 5 -8.78 9.89 6.40
C LYS A 5 -9.16 10.24 4.96
N ARG A 6 -10.43 10.12 4.59
CA ARG A 6 -10.94 10.60 3.31
C ARG A 6 -11.00 12.13 3.32
N LEU A 7 -10.52 12.76 2.25
CA LEU A 7 -10.33 14.20 2.22
C LEU A 7 -11.59 14.97 1.79
N SER A 8 -12.48 14.35 1.01
CA SER A 8 -13.72 14.98 0.57
C SER A 8 -14.67 15.36 1.71
N ASP A 9 -14.68 14.57 2.79
CA ASP A 9 -15.62 14.72 3.92
C ASP A 9 -14.95 14.61 5.30
N ASN A 10 -13.62 14.48 5.36
CA ASN A 10 -12.85 14.31 6.59
C ASN A 10 -13.20 13.08 7.44
N ILE A 11 -13.88 12.07 6.88
CA ILE A 11 -14.27 10.86 7.62
C ILE A 11 -13.12 9.84 7.67
N ARG A 12 -13.04 9.11 8.79
CA ARG A 12 -12.17 7.92 8.91
C ARG A 12 -12.86 6.72 8.28
N VAL A 13 -12.26 6.15 7.25
CA VAL A 13 -12.75 4.95 6.57
C VAL A 13 -11.91 3.76 7.00
N ARG A 14 -12.56 2.65 7.35
CA ARG A 14 -11.89 1.40 7.72
C ARG A 14 -11.02 0.92 6.56
N ALA A 15 -9.81 0.48 6.88
CA ALA A 15 -8.87 -0.04 5.91
C ALA A 15 -8.54 -1.52 6.20
N THR A 16 -8.30 -2.26 5.12
CA THR A 16 -7.92 -3.68 5.17
C THR A 16 -6.74 -3.93 4.27
N ILE A 17 -5.87 -4.86 4.64
CA ILE A 17 -4.74 -5.28 3.82
C ILE A 17 -4.97 -6.72 3.34
N LYS A 18 -4.61 -6.97 2.09
CA LYS A 18 -4.71 -8.30 1.47
C LYS A 18 -3.43 -8.59 0.70
N GLU A 19 -2.95 -9.83 0.78
CA GLU A 19 -1.93 -10.30 -0.16
C GLU A 19 -2.52 -10.40 -1.56
N ILE A 20 -1.78 -9.93 -2.55
CA ILE A 20 -2.16 -9.96 -3.96
C ILE A 20 -0.99 -10.44 -4.82
N LYS A 21 -1.30 -10.85 -6.06
CA LYS A 21 -0.30 -11.05 -7.11
C LYS A 21 -0.19 -9.81 -7.98
N TYR A 22 0.97 -9.62 -8.59
CA TYR A 22 1.15 -8.53 -9.55
C TYR A 22 0.17 -8.66 -10.72
N SER A 23 -0.44 -7.53 -11.09
CA SER A 23 -1.28 -7.41 -12.29
C SER A 23 -0.89 -6.16 -13.07
N LYS A 24 -0.59 -6.32 -14.37
CA LYS A 24 -0.20 -5.19 -15.23
C LYS A 24 -1.30 -4.13 -15.35
N SER A 25 -2.58 -4.50 -15.26
CA SER A 25 -3.70 -3.56 -15.33
C SER A 25 -3.82 -2.72 -14.07
N GLU A 26 -3.75 -3.35 -12.89
CA GLU A 26 -3.88 -2.70 -11.59
C GLU A 26 -2.71 -1.75 -11.30
N PHE A 27 -1.52 -2.14 -11.73
CA PHE A 27 -0.29 -1.37 -11.50
C PHE A 27 0.04 -0.39 -12.63
N LYS A 28 -0.92 -0.10 -13.52
CA LYS A 28 -0.76 0.91 -14.56
C LYS A 28 -0.59 2.29 -13.91
N ASN A 29 0.44 3.03 -14.34
CA ASN A 29 0.80 4.37 -13.85
C ASN A 29 1.37 4.43 -12.40
N TRP A 30 1.67 3.29 -11.79
CA TRP A 30 2.47 3.27 -10.56
C TRP A 30 3.91 3.63 -10.88
N LEU A 31 4.60 4.27 -9.93
CA LEU A 31 5.96 4.77 -10.12
C LEU A 31 6.96 3.62 -10.15
N PHE A 32 6.78 2.64 -9.27
CA PHE A 32 7.65 1.47 -9.19
C PHE A 32 7.16 0.33 -10.08
N ASP A 33 8.10 -0.48 -10.57
CA ASP A 33 7.81 -1.70 -11.30
C ASP A 33 7.63 -2.87 -10.32
N TRP A 34 6.38 -3.12 -9.95
CA TRP A 34 5.98 -4.16 -9.01
C TRP A 34 6.21 -5.59 -9.53
N SER A 35 6.42 -5.79 -10.83
CA SER A 35 6.78 -7.12 -11.34
C SER A 35 8.18 -7.56 -10.89
N LYS A 36 9.07 -6.61 -10.59
CA LYS A 36 10.43 -6.89 -10.13
C LYS A 36 10.47 -7.39 -8.70
N THR A 37 9.68 -6.79 -7.80
CA THR A 37 9.67 -7.19 -6.38
C THR A 37 9.07 -8.59 -6.22
N GLU A 38 8.03 -8.93 -6.98
CA GLU A 38 7.45 -10.27 -6.99
C GLU A 38 8.46 -11.32 -7.47
N LYS A 39 9.22 -11.04 -8.54
CA LYS A 39 10.30 -11.93 -9.04
C LYS A 39 11.43 -12.14 -8.03
N LYS A 40 11.69 -11.18 -7.14
CA LYS A 40 12.66 -11.32 -6.03
C LYS A 40 12.10 -12.16 -4.86
N GLY A 41 10.85 -12.64 -4.95
CA GLY A 41 10.20 -13.45 -3.93
C GLY A 41 9.56 -12.65 -2.79
N TYR A 42 9.29 -11.36 -2.97
CA TYR A 42 8.56 -10.56 -1.99
C TYR A 42 7.05 -10.77 -2.15
N LYS A 43 6.34 -10.89 -1.03
CA LYS A 43 4.86 -10.84 -0.99
C LYS A 43 4.42 -9.40 -1.25
N ILE A 44 3.38 -9.21 -2.04
CA ILE A 44 2.79 -7.90 -2.31
C ILE A 44 1.51 -7.77 -1.49
N LEU A 45 1.45 -6.74 -0.65
CA LEU A 45 0.33 -6.46 0.24
C LEU A 45 -0.33 -5.15 -0.15
N ALA A 46 -1.61 -5.21 -0.52
CA ALA A 46 -2.39 -4.07 -0.97
C ALA A 46 -3.36 -3.59 0.10
N LEU A 47 -3.40 -2.27 0.28
CA LEU A 47 -4.31 -1.56 1.17
C LEU A 47 -5.60 -1.19 0.41
N TYR A 48 -6.74 -1.55 0.98
CA TYR A 48 -8.08 -1.20 0.53
C TYR A 48 -8.82 -0.43 1.63
N VAL A 49 -9.88 0.28 1.25
CA VAL A 49 -10.82 0.90 2.19
C VAL A 49 -12.24 0.41 1.94
N GLU A 50 -13.06 0.46 2.98
CA GLU A 50 -14.46 0.04 2.90
C GLU A 50 -15.24 0.87 1.86
N GLY A 51 -15.94 0.17 0.95
CA GLY A 51 -16.71 0.80 -0.13
C GLY A 51 -15.91 1.20 -1.37
N ASP A 52 -14.59 0.96 -1.42
CA ASP A 52 -13.75 1.21 -2.60
C ASP A 52 -12.88 0.00 -2.92
N ASN A 53 -13.06 -0.56 -4.11
CA ASN A 53 -12.32 -1.74 -4.57
C ASN A 53 -10.96 -1.40 -5.20
N ARG A 54 -10.61 -0.11 -5.34
CA ARG A 54 -9.30 0.30 -5.85
C ARG A 54 -8.24 0.13 -4.76
N ILE A 55 -7.05 -0.27 -5.18
CA ILE A 55 -5.86 -0.28 -4.33
C ILE A 55 -5.51 1.16 -3.94
N GLN A 56 -5.39 1.42 -2.63
CA GLN A 56 -5.07 2.74 -2.08
C GLN A 56 -3.58 2.96 -1.87
N GLY A 57 -2.83 1.87 -1.67
CA GLY A 57 -1.38 1.82 -1.50
C GLY A 57 -0.91 0.38 -1.39
N VAL A 58 0.38 0.14 -1.59
CA VAL A 58 0.96 -1.21 -1.62
C VAL A 58 2.31 -1.21 -0.91
N ILE A 59 2.62 -2.33 -0.27
CA ILE A 59 3.92 -2.62 0.33
C ILE A 59 4.37 -4.01 -0.07
N SER A 60 5.64 -4.19 -0.41
CA SER A 60 6.24 -5.52 -0.61
C SER A 60 7.12 -5.90 0.56
N ILE A 61 6.89 -7.11 1.08
CA ILE A 61 7.60 -7.62 2.26
C ILE A 61 8.14 -9.04 2.05
N ARG A 62 9.20 -9.35 2.78
CA ARG A 62 9.72 -10.72 2.91
C ARG A 62 10.13 -10.96 4.36
N GLU A 63 9.64 -12.05 4.93
CA GLU A 63 10.03 -12.49 6.27
C GLU A 63 11.42 -13.13 6.22
N ASN A 64 12.25 -12.84 7.21
CA ASN A 64 13.55 -13.46 7.44
C ASN A 64 13.59 -14.02 8.87
N PRO A 65 13.06 -15.24 9.09
CA PRO A 65 12.91 -15.82 10.42
C PRO A 65 14.24 -16.00 11.16
N GLN A 66 15.34 -16.24 10.43
CA GLN A 66 16.67 -16.46 11.00
C GLN A 66 17.16 -15.23 11.77
N ASN A 67 16.83 -14.03 11.27
CA ASN A 67 17.25 -12.77 11.86
C ASN A 67 16.12 -12.06 12.61
N MET A 68 14.93 -12.68 12.70
CA MET A 68 13.71 -12.07 13.26
C MET A 68 13.40 -10.71 12.62
N THR A 69 13.57 -10.59 11.30
CA THR A 69 13.31 -9.35 10.56
C THR A 69 12.24 -9.53 9.49
N ILE A 70 11.59 -8.43 9.13
CA ILE A 70 10.83 -8.29 7.90
C ILE A 70 11.55 -7.27 7.02
N GLU A 71 11.90 -7.70 5.82
CA GLU A 71 12.49 -6.85 4.78
C GLU A 71 11.36 -6.17 4.00
N ILE A 72 11.51 -4.87 3.73
CA ILE A 72 10.62 -4.09 2.87
C ILE A 72 11.41 -3.69 1.62
N ASP A 73 10.94 -4.07 0.42
CA ASP A 73 11.57 -3.65 -0.84
C ASP A 73 10.92 -2.38 -1.40
N ILE A 74 9.57 -2.32 -1.43
CA ILE A 74 8.82 -1.19 -2.01
C ILE A 74 7.67 -0.79 -1.09
N VAL A 75 7.47 0.52 -0.91
CA VAL A 75 6.26 1.11 -0.31
C VAL A 75 5.78 2.24 -1.21
N GLU A 76 4.52 2.19 -1.65
CA GLU A 76 3.97 3.22 -2.54
C GLU A 76 2.51 3.51 -2.22
N SER A 77 2.13 4.79 -2.27
CA SER A 77 0.71 5.17 -2.32
C SER A 77 0.21 5.05 -3.75
N ALA A 78 -1.06 4.69 -3.94
CA ALA A 78 -1.63 4.63 -5.29
C ALA A 78 -1.47 5.99 -6.01
N PRO A 79 -1.40 6.01 -7.36
CA PRO A 79 -1.07 7.21 -8.11
C PRO A 79 -1.92 8.44 -7.76
N PHE A 80 -3.21 8.24 -7.44
CA PHE A 80 -4.19 9.27 -7.04
C PHE A 80 -4.09 9.71 -5.56
N ASN A 81 -3.34 8.99 -4.73
CA ASN A 81 -3.03 9.35 -3.34
C ASN A 81 -1.58 9.86 -3.16
N ASN A 82 -0.81 9.98 -4.25
CA ASN A 82 0.58 10.40 -4.23
C ASN A 82 0.73 11.93 -4.38
N SER A 83 1.27 12.61 -3.36
CA SER A 83 1.49 14.08 -3.36
C SER A 83 2.53 14.53 -4.37
N TYR A 84 3.45 13.64 -4.74
CA TYR A 84 4.53 13.95 -5.66
C TYR A 84 4.10 13.76 -7.12
N ASN A 85 2.91 13.20 -7.36
CA ASN A 85 2.33 13.12 -8.69
C ASN A 85 1.70 14.47 -9.07
N LYS A 86 2.45 15.31 -9.79
CA LYS A 86 1.99 16.64 -10.25
C LYS A 86 0.75 16.60 -11.15
N LYS A 87 0.35 15.43 -11.64
CA LYS A 87 -0.88 15.25 -12.44
C LYS A 87 -2.13 15.09 -11.56
N VAL A 88 -1.97 14.86 -10.26
CA VAL A 88 -3.07 14.73 -9.31
C VAL A 88 -3.29 16.07 -8.64
N LYS A 89 -4.46 16.65 -8.89
CA LYS A 89 -4.84 17.96 -8.34
C LYS A 89 -5.11 17.86 -6.84
N ASP A 90 -5.84 16.82 -6.43
CA ASP A 90 -6.26 16.59 -5.06
C ASP A 90 -6.11 15.11 -4.70
N LYS A 91 -5.50 14.83 -3.55
CA LYS A 91 -5.48 13.46 -3.00
C LYS A 91 -6.87 13.05 -2.53
N GLU A 92 -7.17 11.77 -2.60
CA GLU A 92 -8.43 11.24 -2.05
C GLU A 92 -8.30 10.90 -0.55
N TYR A 93 -7.18 10.30 -0.14
CA TYR A 93 -6.93 9.84 1.23
C TYR A 93 -5.61 10.33 1.81
N ASN A 94 -5.64 10.67 3.10
CA ASN A 94 -4.46 10.90 3.93
C ASN A 94 -4.13 9.69 4.81
N GLY A 95 -2.84 9.48 5.05
CA GLY A 95 -2.34 8.43 5.96
C GLY A 95 -1.99 7.09 5.29
N VAL A 96 -2.04 6.96 3.96
CA VAL A 96 -1.75 5.71 3.23
C VAL A 96 -0.40 5.11 3.64
N GLY A 97 0.70 5.87 3.54
CA GLY A 97 2.04 5.38 3.88
C GLY A 97 2.18 4.98 5.36
N VAL A 98 1.62 5.78 6.27
CA VAL A 98 1.61 5.48 7.71
C VAL A 98 0.84 4.19 8.00
N CYS A 99 -0.29 3.98 7.32
CA CYS A 99 -1.11 2.79 7.45
C CYS A 99 -0.36 1.52 7.00
N LEU A 100 0.36 1.59 5.88
CA LEU A 100 1.19 0.48 5.39
C LEU A 100 2.31 0.13 6.38
N GLN A 101 3.01 1.12 6.92
CA GLN A 101 4.08 0.88 7.91
C GLN A 101 3.53 0.33 9.24
N LYS A 102 2.36 0.82 9.69
CA LYS A 102 1.71 0.32 10.89
C LYS A 102 1.37 -1.16 10.76
N PHE A 103 0.89 -1.58 9.59
CA PHE A 103 0.61 -3.00 9.33
C PHE A 103 1.85 -3.88 9.47
N VAL A 104 2.99 -3.49 8.88
CA VAL A 104 4.22 -4.30 9.00
C VAL A 104 4.63 -4.47 10.47
N LYS A 105 4.46 -3.44 11.29
CA LYS A 105 4.69 -3.54 12.74
C LYS A 105 3.74 -4.53 13.41
N GLU A 106 2.47 -4.56 13.02
CA GLU A 106 1.48 -5.52 13.57
C GLU A 106 1.79 -6.98 13.16
N VAL A 107 2.59 -7.23 12.11
CA VAL A 107 3.02 -8.59 11.71
C VAL A 107 4.24 -9.08 12.51
N LEU A 108 5.03 -8.16 13.09
CA LEU A 108 6.25 -8.47 13.83
C LEU A 108 6.03 -8.74 15.33
N ILE A 109 4.83 -8.52 15.86
CA ILE A 109 4.53 -8.51 17.30
C ILE A 109 3.44 -9.55 17.61
#